data_AF-A0A972UUM0-F1
#
_entry.id   AF-A0A972UUM0-F1
#
_cell.length_a   1.000
_cell.length_b   1.000
_cell.length_c   1.000
_cell.angle_alpha   90.00
_cell.angle_beta   90.00
_cell.angle_gamma   90.00
#
_symmetry.space_group_name_H-M   'P 1'
#
loop_
_entity.id
_entity.type
_entity.pdbx_description
1 polymer ?
#
loop_
_entity_poly.entity_id
_entity_poly.type
_entity_poly.pdbx_seq_one_letter_code
_entity_poly.pdbx_strand_id
1 'polypeptide(L)'
;MKLIKRILSVVLILVIGGFLFLNNLKKAAIPDYNENVQLEGMKSEVTVLRDQYGIPHVYAENEIDLYKAVGFVMAQDRLWQFDLL
;
A
#
# COMPACT_ATOMS: atom_id res chain seq x y z
N MET A 1 10.19 45.04 -7.81
CA MET A 1 9.40 44.41 -6.71
C MET A 1 8.30 43.46 -7.20
N LYS A 2 7.47 43.81 -8.19
CA LYS A 2 6.38 42.94 -8.69
C LYS A 2 6.87 41.63 -9.35
N LEU A 3 7.98 41.69 -10.09
CA LEU A 3 8.58 40.52 -10.75
C LEU A 3 9.12 39.49 -9.75
N ILE A 4 9.86 39.96 -8.74
CA ILE A 4 10.38 39.15 -7.63
C ILE A 4 9.25 38.47 -6.86
N LYS A 5 8.16 39.18 -6.56
CA LYS A 5 6.97 38.61 -5.90
C LYS A 5 6.31 37.51 -6.74
N ARG A 6 6.27 37.64 -8.07
CA ARG A 6 5.75 36.61 -8.99
C ARG A 6 6.63 35.35 -9.00
N ILE A 7 7.95 35.51 -9.08
CA ILE A 7 8.90 34.38 -9.03
C ILE A 7 8.76 33.66 -7.68
N LEU A 8 8.73 34.39 -6.57
CA LEU A 8 8.50 33.83 -5.24
C LEU A 8 7.17 33.07 -5.15
N SER A 9 6.08 33.60 -5.71
CA SER A 9 4.79 32.88 -5.71
C SER A 9 4.83 31.59 -6.53
N VAL A 10 5.52 31.57 -7.67
CA VAL A 10 5.64 30.36 -8.50
C VAL A 10 6.49 29.30 -7.80
N VAL A 11 7.62 29.71 -7.22
CA VAL A 11 8.48 28.80 -6.43
C VAL A 11 7.70 28.23 -5.25
N LEU A 12 6.92 29.05 -4.54
CA LEU A 12 6.10 28.59 -3.43
C LEU A 12 5.06 27.53 -3.88
N ILE A 13 4.39 27.74 -5.01
CA ILE A 13 3.44 26.78 -5.58
C ILE A 13 4.14 25.46 -5.94
N LEU A 14 5.33 25.53 -6.57
CA LEU A 14 6.09 24.34 -6.93
C LEU A 14 6.55 23.55 -5.69
N VAL A 15 6.98 24.23 -4.64
CA VAL A 15 7.36 23.58 -3.38
C VAL A 15 6.16 22.90 -2.73
N ILE A 16 5.01 23.57 -2.66
CA ILE A 16 3.78 22.99 -2.10
C ILE A 16 3.32 21.80 -2.95
N GLY A 17 3.29 21.94 -4.27
CA GLY A 17 2.92 20.87 -5.19
C GLY A 17 3.86 19.67 -5.07
N GLY A 18 5.18 19.90 -5.02
CA GLY A 18 6.17 18.86 -4.80
C GLY A 18 6.01 18.16 -3.46
N PHE A 19 5.75 18.91 -2.38
CA PHE A 19 5.49 18.34 -1.06
C PHE A 19 4.24 17.44 -1.05
N LEU A 20 3.13 17.92 -1.63
CA LEU A 20 1.89 17.13 -1.75
C LEU A 20 2.11 15.87 -2.59
N PHE A 21 2.84 15.99 -3.70
CA PHE A 21 3.15 14.86 -4.57
C PHE A 21 3.98 13.79 -3.87
N LEU A 22 5.06 14.18 -3.17
CA LEU A 22 5.90 13.25 -2.41
C LEU A 22 5.12 12.56 -1.28
N ASN A 23 4.20 13.27 -0.63
CA ASN A 23 3.37 12.68 0.41
C ASN A 23 2.40 11.62 -0.14
N ASN A 24 1.85 11.83 -1.33
CA ASN A 24 1.00 10.85 -2.01
C ASN A 24 1.80 9.61 -2.45
N LEU A 25 3.00 9.79 -3.01
CA LEU A 25 3.86 8.66 -3.40
C LEU A 25 4.21 7.75 -2.23
N LYS A 26 4.52 8.33 -1.06
CA LYS A 26 4.83 7.55 0.15
C LYS A 26 3.67 6.65 0.58
N LYS A 27 2.43 7.16 0.49
CA LYS A 27 1.22 6.38 0.82
C LYS A 27 0.94 5.29 -0.21
N ALA A 28 1.18 5.55 -1.49
CA ALA A 28 0.96 4.57 -2.54
C ALA A 28 1.98 3.42 -2.52
N ALA A 29 3.18 3.65 -1.98
CA ALA A 29 4.27 2.66 -1.97
C ALA A 29 4.13 1.58 -0.88
N ILE A 30 3.30 1.80 0.14
CA ILE A 30 3.11 0.87 1.26
C ILE A 30 1.64 0.47 1.29
N PRO A 31 1.30 -0.82 1.17
CA PRO A 31 -0.08 -1.27 1.24
C PRO A 31 -0.68 -1.00 2.63
N ASP A 32 -1.96 -0.65 2.68
CA ASP A 32 -2.70 -0.56 3.94
C ASP A 32 -3.07 -1.96 4.41
N TYR A 33 -2.46 -2.40 5.51
CA TYR A 33 -2.68 -3.73 6.07
C TYR A 33 -4.00 -3.88 6.83
N ASN A 34 -4.69 -2.77 7.13
CA ASN A 34 -5.96 -2.78 7.86
C ASN A 34 -7.17 -2.60 6.94
N GLU A 35 -6.94 -2.46 5.64
CA GLU A 35 -8.01 -2.35 4.67
C GLU A 35 -8.66 -3.72 4.40
N ASN A 36 -9.99 -3.73 4.32
CA ASN A 36 -10.72 -4.90 3.87
C ASN A 36 -10.62 -5.00 2.34
N VAL A 37 -10.03 -6.09 1.86
CA VAL A 37 -9.84 -6.34 0.43
C VAL A 37 -10.81 -7.41 -0.06
N GLN A 38 -11.53 -7.13 -1.14
CA GLN A 38 -12.30 -8.17 -1.84
C GLN A 38 -11.41 -8.84 -2.89
N LEU A 39 -11.25 -10.16 -2.75
CA LEU A 39 -10.55 -10.99 -3.72
C LEU A 39 -11.56 -11.82 -4.51
N GLU A 40 -11.37 -11.91 -5.82
CA GLU A 40 -12.29 -12.66 -6.67
C GLU A 40 -12.26 -14.17 -6.38
N GLY A 41 -13.45 -14.76 -6.35
CA GLY A 41 -13.63 -16.19 -6.16
C GLY A 41 -13.28 -16.70 -4.75
N MET A 42 -13.29 -15.83 -3.74
CA MET A 42 -13.32 -16.24 -2.33
C MET A 42 -14.70 -16.81 -2.01
N LYS A 43 -14.75 -17.90 -1.22
CA LYS A 43 -16.01 -18.52 -0.80
C LYS A 43 -16.43 -18.11 0.61
N SER A 44 -15.45 -17.88 1.47
CA SER A 44 -15.61 -17.44 2.86
C SER A 44 -14.70 -16.25 3.16
N GLU A 45 -14.98 -15.57 4.27
CA GLU A 45 -14.11 -14.53 4.80
C GLU A 45 -12.78 -15.14 5.30
N VAL A 46 -11.69 -14.38 5.13
CA VAL A 46 -10.37 -14.74 5.64
C VAL A 46 -9.84 -13.60 6.49
N THR A 47 -9.41 -13.91 7.71
CA THR A 47 -8.82 -12.94 8.63
C THR A 47 -7.31 -13.03 8.57
N VAL A 48 -6.65 -11.88 8.38
CA VAL A 48 -5.19 -11.77 8.42
C VAL A 48 -4.81 -10.87 9.58
N LEU A 49 -4.12 -11.42 10.58
CA LEU A 49 -3.58 -10.67 11.71
C LEU A 49 -2.07 -10.55 11.55
N ARG A 50 -1.50 -9.36 11.76
CA ARG A 50 -0.05 -9.18 11.80
C ARG A 50 0.39 -8.91 13.23
N ASP A 51 1.45 -9.59 13.65
CA ASP A 51 2.05 -9.36 14.95
C ASP A 51 2.89 -8.07 14.99
N GLN A 52 3.54 -7.80 16.13
CA GLN A 52 4.41 -6.63 16.30
C GLN A 52 5.63 -6.59 15.37
N TYR A 53 6.01 -7.72 14.76
CA TYR A 53 7.09 -7.84 13.80
C TYR A 53 6.59 -7.83 12.35
N GLY A 54 5.28 -7.71 12.14
CA GLY A 54 4.64 -7.73 10.83
C GLY A 54 4.46 -9.13 10.24
N ILE A 55 4.62 -10.19 11.04
CA ILE A 55 4.43 -11.58 10.59
C ILE A 55 2.93 -11.86 10.44
N PRO A 56 2.46 -12.27 9.25
CA PRO A 56 1.04 -12.53 9.02
C PRO A 56 0.61 -13.91 9.54
N HIS A 57 -0.49 -13.93 10.27
CA HIS A 57 -1.25 -15.09 10.71
C HIS A 57 -2.58 -15.11 9.95
N VAL A 58 -2.75 -16.10 9.07
CA VAL A 58 -3.92 -16.20 8.17
C VAL A 58 -4.87 -17.28 8.68
N TYR A 59 -6.13 -16.92 8.88
CA TYR A 59 -7.20 -17.79 9.35
C TYR A 59 -8.32 -17.87 8.31
N ALA A 60 -8.64 -19.07 7.86
CA ALA A 60 -9.65 -19.32 6.84
C ALA A 60 -10.46 -20.58 7.18
N GLU A 61 -11.71 -20.64 6.71
CA GLU A 61 -12.59 -21.80 6.90
C GLU A 61 -12.30 -22.95 5.93
N ASN A 62 -11.56 -22.69 4.86
CA ASN A 62 -11.22 -23.68 3.85
C ASN A 62 -9.84 -23.45 3.26
N GLU A 63 -9.24 -24.52 2.74
CA GLU A 63 -7.88 -24.51 2.23
C GLU A 63 -7.71 -23.64 0.98
N ILE A 64 -8.71 -23.61 0.09
CA ILE A 64 -8.61 -22.85 -1.17
C ILE A 64 -8.49 -21.35 -0.88
N ASP A 65 -9.35 -20.83 -0.02
CA ASP A 65 -9.31 -19.42 0.38
C ASP A 65 -8.06 -19.12 1.23
N LEU A 66 -7.60 -20.08 2.05
CA LEU A 66 -6.34 -19.95 2.78
C LEU A 66 -5.15 -19.74 1.83
N TYR A 67 -4.99 -20.59 0.83
CA TYR A 67 -3.87 -20.49 -0.12
C TYR A 67 -3.94 -19.21 -0.95
N LYS A 68 -5.14 -18.78 -1.36
CA LYS A 68 -5.33 -17.50 -2.05
C LYS A 68 -4.89 -16.32 -1.19
N ALA A 69 -5.36 -16.28 0.06
CA ALA A 69 -5.02 -15.20 0.98
C ALA A 69 -3.53 -15.19 1.33
N VAL A 70 -2.91 -16.36 1.54
CA VAL A 70 -1.46 -16.46 1.76
C VAL A 70 -0.69 -15.93 0.55
N GLY A 71 -1.07 -16.30 -0.67
CA GLY A 71 -0.48 -15.77 -1.90
C GLY A 71 -0.59 -14.25 -1.99
N PHE A 72 -1.78 -13.70 -1.72
CA PHE A 72 -2.03 -12.26 -1.71
C PHE A 72 -1.18 -11.54 -0.66
N VAL A 73 -1.16 -12.02 0.59
CA VAL A 73 -0.38 -11.46 1.70
C VAL A 73 1.12 -11.53 1.41
N MET A 74 1.62 -12.63 0.85
CA MET A 74 3.02 -12.72 0.43
C MET A 74 3.36 -11.70 -0.65
N ALA A 75 2.48 -11.51 -1.64
CA ALA A 75 2.66 -10.47 -2.65
C ALA A 75 2.65 -9.07 -2.03
N GLN A 76 1.76 -8.77 -1.07
CA GLN A 76 1.77 -7.47 -0.38
C GLN A 76 3.14 -7.11 0.21
N ASP A 77 3.85 -8.08 0.77
CA ASP A 77 5.13 -7.83 1.44
C ASP A 77 6.35 -8.05 0.53
N ARG A 78 6.24 -8.92 -0.48
CA ARG A 78 7.36 -9.47 -1.24
C ARG A 78 7.12 -9.60 -2.75
N LEU A 79 6.17 -8.86 -3.32
CA LEU A 79 5.89 -8.92 -4.77
C LEU A 79 7.15 -8.75 -5.62
N TRP A 80 8.04 -7.82 -5.24
CA TRP A 80 9.29 -7.60 -5.95
C TRP A 80 10.20 -8.84 -5.95
N GLN A 81 10.18 -9.66 -4.88
CA GLN A 81 10.98 -10.89 -4.82
C GLN A 81 10.40 -11.96 -5.75
N PHE A 82 9.07 -12.06 -5.82
CA PHE A 82 8.40 -13.00 -6.73
C PHE A 82 8.57 -12.63 -8.21
N ASP A 83 8.76 -11.35 -8.52
CA ASP A 83 9.03 -10.89 -9.89
C ASP A 83 10.50 -11.08 -10.29
N LEU A 84 11.43 -10.99 -9.33
CA LEU A 84 12.88 -10.99 -9.59
C LEU A 84 13.56 -12.37 -9.47
N LEU A 85 12.99 -13.31 -8.70
CA LEU A 85 13.57 -14.64 -8.41
C LEU A 85 12.83 -15.74 -9.17
#